data_AF-X1L8Q2-F1
#
_entry.id   AF-X1L8Q2-F1
#
_cell.length_a   1.000
_cell.length_b   1.000
_cell.length_c   1.000
_cell.angle_alpha   90.00
_cell.angle_beta   90.00
_cell.angle_gamma   90.00
#
_symmetry.space_group_name_H-M   'P 1'
#
loop_
_entity.id
_entity.type
_entity.pdbx_description
1 polymer ?
#
loop_
_entity_poly.entity_id
_entity_poly.type
_entity_poly.pdbx_seq_one_letter_code
_entity_poly.pdbx_strand_id
1 'polypeptide(L)' 'MHGFDDYELLKGLDLIVAAHCTVNKKKIAELFSDAYVEGKAGLKITLD' A
#
# COMPACT_ATOMS: atom_id res chain seq x y z
N MET A 1 -16.52 -15.80 0.04
CA MET A 1 -15.61 -14.78 0.60
C MET A 1 -15.42 -13.72 -0.47
N HIS A 2 -15.92 -12.50 -0.26
CA HIS A 2 -15.72 -11.40 -1.21
C HIS A 2 -14.32 -10.81 -0.98
N GLY A 3 -13.34 -11.32 -1.72
CA GLY A 3 -12.05 -10.64 -1.87
C GLY A 3 -12.28 -9.39 -2.72
N PHE A 4 -11.92 -8.23 -2.19
CA PHE A 4 -11.90 -7.01 -2.97
C PHE A 4 -10.52 -6.93 -3.63
N ASP A 5 -10.44 -7.39 -4.88
CA ASP A 5 -9.22 -7.48 -5.68
C ASP A 5 -9.12 -6.37 -6.73
N ASP A 6 -9.88 -5.28 -6.55
CA ASP A 6 -9.84 -4.13 -7.44
C ASP A 6 -8.72 -3.17 -7.02
N TYR A 7 -7.51 -3.51 -7.45
CA TYR A 7 -6.31 -2.70 -7.21
C TYR A 7 -6.24 -1.47 -8.10
N GLU A 8 -7.09 -1.36 -9.14
CA GLU A 8 -7.06 -0.20 -10.05
C GLU A 8 -7.39 1.10 -9.32
N LEU A 9 -8.15 1.02 -8.23
CA LEU A 9 -8.48 2.16 -7.37
C LEU A 9 -7.26 2.80 -6.68
N LEU A 10 -6.13 2.10 -6.62
CA LEU A 10 -4.88 2.63 -6.05
C LEU A 10 -4.02 3.36 -7.09
N LYS A 11 -4.38 3.29 -8.38
CA LYS A 11 -3.62 3.98 -9.45
C LYS A 11 -3.70 5.49 -9.26
N GLY A 12 -2.55 6.15 -9.45
CA GLY A 12 -2.43 7.60 -9.34
C GLY A 12 -2.21 8.11 -7.92
N LEU A 13 -2.15 7.23 -6.91
CA LEU A 13 -1.68 7.62 -5.58
C LEU A 13 -0.15 7.76 -5.60
N ASP A 14 0.33 8.89 -5.08
CA ASP A 14 1.78 9.13 -4.95
C ASP A 14 2.42 8.30 -3.81
N LEU A 15 1.61 7.85 -2.85
CA LEU A 15 2.09 7.07 -1.70
C LEU A 15 1.02 6.10 -1.19
N ILE A 16 1.43 4.84 -0.99
CA ILE A 16 0.62 3.76 -0.44
C ILE A 16 1.37 3.14 0.73
N VAL A 17 0.83 3.29 1.95
CA VAL A 17 1.42 2.74 3.17
C VAL A 17 0.54 1.61 3.71
N ALA A 18 0.94 0.36 3.47
CA ALA A 18 0.21 -0.80 3.97
C ALA A 18 0.77 -1.28 5.31
N ALA A 19 -0.09 -1.54 6.31
CA ALA A 19 0.31 -1.87 7.67
C ALA A 19 -0.58 -2.96 8.31
N HIS A 20 -0.15 -3.48 9.47
CA HIS A 20 -0.91 -4.38 10.37
C HIS A 20 -1.78 -5.41 9.62
N CYS A 21 -3.11 -5.17 9.53
CA CYS A 21 -4.09 -6.09 8.97
C CYS A 21 -4.12 -6.18 7.44
N THR A 22 -3.44 -5.31 6.69
CA THR A 22 -3.51 -5.34 5.22
C THR A 22 -3.05 -6.72 4.74
N VAL A 23 -3.94 -7.46 4.08
CA VAL A 23 -3.66 -8.86 3.71
C VAL A 23 -2.75 -8.90 2.47
N ASN A 24 -3.07 -8.09 1.46
CA ASN A 24 -2.43 -8.13 0.15
C ASN A 24 -1.18 -7.23 0.03
N LYS A 25 -0.43 -7.03 1.13
CA LYS A 25 0.78 -6.16 1.17
C LYS A 25 1.76 -6.48 0.04
N LYS A 26 2.07 -7.77 -0.13
CA LYS A 26 2.99 -8.25 -1.18
C LYS A 26 2.48 -7.87 -2.58
N LYS A 27 1.20 -8.12 -2.85
CA LYS A 27 0.59 -7.84 -4.14
C LYS A 27 0.56 -6.34 -4.46
N ILE A 28 0.25 -5.51 -3.46
CA ILE A 28 0.27 -4.05 -3.60
C ILE A 28 1.71 -3.56 -3.85
N ALA A 29 2.70 -4.09 -3.12
CA ALA A 29 4.11 -3.75 -3.32
C ALA A 29 4.63 -4.15 -4.72
N GLU A 30 4.16 -5.27 -5.27
CA GLU A 30 4.50 -5.70 -6.63
C GLU A 30 3.84 -4.82 -7.72
N LEU A 31 2.60 -4.39 -7.50
CA LEU A 31 1.85 -3.60 -8.49
C LEU A 31 2.19 -2.11 -8.46
N PHE A 32 2.62 -1.58 -7.32
CA PHE A 32 2.85 -0.14 -7.10
C PHE A 32 4.20 0.10 -6.43
N SER A 33 5.26 -0.55 -6.91
CA SER A 33 6.60 -0.51 -6.31
C SER A 33 7.12 0.90 -6.05
N ASP A 34 6.82 1.85 -6.94
CA ASP A 34 7.31 3.22 -6.88
C ASP A 34 6.58 4.08 -5.85
N ALA A 35 5.33 3.73 -5.51
CA ALA A 35 4.50 4.44 -4.54
C ALA A 35 4.36 3.69 -3.21
N TYR A 36 4.89 2.46 -3.09
CA TYR A 36 4.63 1.61 -1.93
C TYR A 36 5.69 1.72 -0.83
N VAL A 37 5.21 1.83 0.41
CA VAL A 37 6.03 1.72 1.63
C VAL A 37 5.38 0.75 2.61
N GLU A 38 6.18 -0.15 3.19
CA GLU A 38 5.70 -1.02 4.27
C GLU A 38 5.61 -0.24 5.58
N GLY A 39 4.39 -0.15 6.13
CA GLY A 39 4.12 0.51 7.41
C GLY A 39 4.65 -0.31 8.59
N LYS A 40 5.50 0.32 9.41
CA LYS A 40 6.08 -0.26 10.63
C LYS A 40 5.88 0.67 11.82
N ALA A 41 5.94 0.11 13.03
CA ALA A 41 5.87 0.91 14.25
C ALA A 41 7.01 1.94 14.26
N GLY A 42 6.68 3.21 14.52
CA GLY A 42 7.67 4.29 14.51
C GLY A 42 8.05 4.82 13.13
N LEU A 43 7.42 4.34 12.04
CA LEU A 43 7.59 4.95 10.72
C LEU A 43 7.09 6.40 10.74
N LYS A 44 7.95 7.34 10.31
CA LYS A 44 7.60 8.75 10.11
C LYS A 44 7.77 9.10 8.64
N ILE A 45 6.74 9.70 8.06
CA ILE A 45 6.73 10.19 6.68
C ILE A 45 6.52 11.70 6.74
N THR A 46 7.37 12.45 6.06
CA THR A 46 7.22 13.90 5.89
C THR A 46 6.77 14.12 4.45
N LEU A 47 5.68 14.85 4.27
CA LEU A 47 5.19 15.29 2.97
C LEU A 47 5.52 16.78 2.86
N ASP A 48 5.90 17.21 1.67
CA ASP A 48 6.20 18.62 1.35
C ASP A 48 4.92 19.42 1.09
#